data_AF-A0A8S1PPX4-F1
#
_entry.id   AF-A0A8S1PPX4-F1
#
_cell.length_a   1.000
_cell.length_b   1.000
_cell.length_c   1.000
_cell.angle_alpha   90.00
_cell.angle_beta   90.00
_cell.angle_gamma   90.00
#
_symmetry.space_group_name_H-M   'P 1'
#
loop_
_entity.id
_entity.type
_entity.pdbx_description
1 polymer ?
#
loop_
_entity_poly.entity_id
_entity_poly.type
_entity_poly.pdbx_seq_one_letter_code
_entity_poly.pdbx_strand_id
1 'polypeptide(L)'
;MLVTTFNRRMNQLLYSLQDKQEHIIQQNILDLYNYILDPEFNQYLFQLCYLFYVTEDKMLKELLYNYALTNNANYYRLQWTLMALNENSNYENVKNGFSTFINVILLKFMLNQQLKEEYVLELGTQIGNNQKSINNIDQMMKNCIKSYREIQDKIIFNLIEKSLRLKKIDIENQKDHMSRFLSQINKMIANLRIQEQPEFRGLTIPFNYGNLDSFLIVNLLEDEFTCFNTAKRVPYKIIIETVNPSELLLIQSVNQLCQENQSELIPFYDIEKEMKTISQIKIYQQYNIEELKKLAFKKIDLQNLSHIQNLTKIKEKDIYVSKSQNKSIWGEDWNITKQKIKQNSQYGNLKSHDVRQIIIKGGDDLRNELLIMQMMKKINEIFKQKQLKLFLRPYDIILTSANSGILEFIPNTVSIDKIKRDNPNLSLRQFYLKNFENFSDAQKNFAESLAGYSLICYLFQLKDRHNGNILIDNEGHIIHIDFGFVLTLTPGNIGFESAPFKLINEYEELLNGKDSDIFTYYQVLIFSGLTILQEHVSELLTFVKLMNFSTRNNLLACLENFNMIEFKKRFHENVNQKNLYAIVENLVKKSSNSWKTILYDYFQYQTNTIYY
;
A
#
# COMPACT_ATOMS: atom_id res chain seq x y z
N MET A 1 -9.58 22.28 -7.14
CA MET A 1 -9.27 23.40 -6.23
C MET A 1 -9.00 22.98 -4.78
N LEU A 2 -9.30 21.74 -4.35
CA LEU A 2 -8.99 21.23 -2.99
C LEU A 2 -7.56 20.66 -2.85
N VAL A 3 -6.99 20.04 -3.90
CA VAL A 3 -5.69 19.34 -3.87
C VAL A 3 -4.47 20.25 -3.60
N THR A 4 -4.66 21.57 -3.60
CA THR A 4 -3.63 22.58 -3.30
C THR A 4 -3.61 23.01 -1.83
N THR A 5 -4.58 22.63 -0.99
CA THR A 5 -4.64 23.13 0.39
C THR A 5 -3.79 22.33 1.37
N PHE A 6 -3.82 21.00 1.34
CA PHE A 6 -3.11 20.19 2.35
C PHE A 6 -1.58 20.29 2.24
N ASN A 7 -1.01 20.13 1.04
CA ASN A 7 0.43 20.34 0.83
C ASN A 7 0.89 21.75 1.26
N ARG A 8 0.07 22.78 0.97
CA ARG A 8 0.34 24.14 1.44
C ARG A 8 0.35 24.22 2.96
N ARG A 9 -0.59 23.56 3.65
CA ARG A 9 -0.59 23.47 5.13
C ARG A 9 0.64 22.74 5.66
N MET A 10 1.05 21.64 5.03
CA MET A 10 2.28 20.92 5.39
C MET A 10 3.54 21.79 5.23
N ASN A 11 3.60 22.60 4.17
CA ASN A 11 4.67 23.59 3.99
C ASN A 11 4.65 24.68 5.07
N GLN A 12 3.47 25.22 5.40
CA GLN A 12 3.32 26.22 6.46
C GLN A 12 3.76 25.66 7.81
N LEU A 13 3.33 24.44 8.14
CA LEU A 13 3.75 23.73 9.34
C LEU A 13 5.28 23.59 9.38
N LEU A 14 5.88 23.11 8.29
CA LEU A 14 7.33 22.96 8.17
C LEU A 14 8.06 24.28 8.45
N TYR A 15 7.67 25.39 7.81
CA TYR A 15 8.31 26.70 8.05
C TYR A 15 8.15 27.15 9.50
N SER A 16 6.94 27.02 10.07
CA SER A 16 6.70 27.42 11.46
C SER A 16 7.51 26.61 12.47
N LEU A 17 7.76 25.32 12.20
CA LEU A 17 8.62 24.45 13.00
C LEU A 17 10.10 24.85 12.88
N GLN A 18 10.56 25.23 11.69
CA GLN A 18 11.93 25.71 11.46
C GLN A 18 12.19 27.03 12.19
N ASP A 19 11.22 27.96 12.14
CA ASP A 19 11.33 29.28 12.76
C ASP A 19 10.98 29.29 14.26
N LYS A 20 10.58 28.13 14.82
CA LYS A 20 10.18 27.94 16.22
C LYS A 20 9.08 28.92 16.69
N GLN A 21 8.14 29.22 15.81
CA GLN A 21 7.04 30.14 16.09
C GLN A 21 5.88 29.40 16.76
N GLU A 22 5.91 29.23 18.08
CA GLU A 22 4.96 28.38 18.82
C GLU A 22 3.49 28.64 18.46
N HIS A 23 3.02 29.89 18.52
CA HIS A 23 1.62 30.21 18.18
C HIS A 23 1.24 29.83 16.74
N ILE A 24 2.16 29.96 15.78
CA ILE A 24 1.91 29.65 14.37
C ILE A 24 1.95 28.14 14.15
N ILE A 25 2.84 27.42 14.85
CA ILE A 25 2.86 25.94 14.87
C ILE A 25 1.50 25.42 15.36
N GLN A 26 1.01 25.94 16.49
CA GLN A 26 -0.28 25.54 17.05
C GLN A 26 -1.43 25.75 16.05
N GLN A 27 -1.49 26.93 15.42
CA GLN A 27 -2.51 27.24 14.41
C GLN A 27 -2.41 26.33 13.19
N ASN A 28 -1.20 26.08 12.68
CA ASN A 28 -0.99 25.19 11.54
C ASN A 28 -1.41 23.75 11.86
N ILE A 29 -1.15 23.26 13.09
CA ILE A 29 -1.61 21.93 13.52
C ILE A 29 -3.13 21.89 13.68
N LEU A 30 -3.75 22.92 14.25
CA LEU A 30 -5.21 23.06 14.31
C LEU A 30 -5.85 23.01 12.91
N ASP A 31 -5.24 23.66 11.93
CA ASP A 31 -5.74 23.64 10.56
C ASP A 31 -5.70 22.21 9.95
N LEU A 32 -4.73 21.37 10.36
CA LEU A 32 -4.62 19.98 9.91
C LEU A 32 -5.71 19.06 10.49
N TYR A 33 -6.34 19.41 11.62
CA TYR A 33 -7.44 18.63 12.19
C TYR A 33 -8.61 18.46 11.21
N ASN A 34 -8.86 19.48 10.39
CA ASN A 34 -9.92 19.48 9.38
C ASN A 34 -9.76 18.38 8.32
N TYR A 35 -8.55 17.81 8.20
CA TYR A 35 -8.20 16.81 7.20
C TYR A 35 -7.95 15.42 7.80
N ILE A 36 -8.18 15.21 9.11
CA ILE A 36 -7.93 13.91 9.76
C ILE A 36 -8.68 12.75 9.09
N LEU A 37 -9.87 13.02 8.53
CA LEU A 37 -10.69 12.04 7.81
C LEU A 37 -10.42 12.02 6.29
N ASP A 38 -9.59 12.94 5.80
CA ASP A 38 -9.24 13.02 4.38
C ASP A 38 -8.20 11.94 4.03
N PRO A 39 -8.43 11.13 2.98
CA PRO A 39 -7.43 10.19 2.48
C PRO A 39 -6.06 10.83 2.15
N GLU A 40 -6.00 12.13 1.82
CA GLU A 40 -4.74 12.85 1.60
C GLU A 40 -3.87 12.90 2.86
N PHE A 41 -4.46 12.87 4.07
CA PHE A 41 -3.71 12.79 5.32
C PHE A 41 -2.84 11.54 5.38
N ASN A 42 -3.33 10.40 4.88
CA ASN A 42 -2.57 9.15 4.83
C ASN A 42 -1.31 9.29 3.96
N GLN A 43 -1.32 10.15 2.94
CA GLN A 43 -0.17 10.40 2.07
C GLN A 43 0.96 11.15 2.79
N TYR A 44 0.67 11.90 3.86
CA TYR A 44 1.67 12.63 4.64
C TYR A 44 1.89 12.07 6.05
N LEU A 45 1.21 10.97 6.41
CA LEU A 45 1.31 10.37 7.75
C LEU A 45 2.77 10.01 8.10
N PHE A 46 3.52 9.49 7.14
CA PHE A 46 4.94 9.15 7.34
C PHE A 46 5.77 10.39 7.73
N GLN A 47 5.56 11.51 7.03
CA GLN A 47 6.19 12.81 7.29
C GLN A 47 5.75 13.38 8.65
N LEU A 48 4.47 13.30 8.99
CA LEU A 48 3.95 13.78 10.27
C LEU A 48 4.52 12.98 11.45
N CYS A 49 4.61 11.66 11.31
CA CYS A 49 5.27 10.79 12.30
C CYS A 49 6.75 11.13 12.45
N TYR A 50 7.45 11.40 11.34
CA TYR A 50 8.84 11.84 11.37
C TYR A 50 9.02 13.20 12.03
N LEU A 51 8.16 14.18 11.72
CA LEU A 51 8.20 15.48 12.39
C LEU A 51 8.01 15.34 13.90
N PHE A 52 7.01 14.56 14.32
CA PHE A 52 6.81 14.26 15.74
C PHE A 52 8.03 13.57 16.36
N TYR A 53 8.68 12.66 15.62
CA TYR A 53 9.92 12.01 16.04
C TYR A 53 11.06 12.96 16.30
N VAL A 54 11.17 14.03 15.52
CA VAL A 54 12.24 15.01 15.68
C VAL A 54 11.90 16.10 16.69
N THR A 55 10.64 16.54 16.76
CA THR A 55 10.24 17.72 17.53
C THR A 55 9.63 17.41 18.90
N GLU A 56 9.08 16.21 19.08
CA GLU A 56 8.28 15.81 20.25
C GLU A 56 7.11 16.77 20.55
N ASP A 57 6.62 17.49 19.52
CA ASP A 57 5.57 18.50 19.68
C ASP A 57 4.27 17.91 20.25
N LYS A 58 3.74 18.55 21.30
CA LYS A 58 2.57 18.06 22.04
C LYS A 58 1.27 18.12 21.23
N MET A 59 1.10 19.14 20.38
CA MET A 59 -0.11 19.25 19.57
C MET A 59 -0.07 18.29 18.39
N LEU A 60 1.11 18.05 17.81
CA LEU A 60 1.28 17.05 16.77
C LEU A 60 1.03 15.64 17.32
N LYS A 61 1.48 15.38 18.55
CA LYS A 61 1.14 14.16 19.30
C LYS A 61 -0.38 14.00 19.43
N GLU A 62 -1.09 15.06 19.77
CA GLU A 62 -2.56 15.05 19.91
C GLU A 62 -3.28 14.86 18.57
N LEU A 63 -2.79 15.48 17.49
CA LEU A 63 -3.30 15.30 16.13
C LEU A 63 -3.19 13.84 15.69
N LEU A 64 -2.00 13.25 15.80
CA LEU A 64 -1.74 11.84 15.46
C LEU A 64 -2.57 10.90 16.34
N TYR A 65 -2.71 11.23 17.61
CA TYR A 65 -3.57 10.52 18.53
C TYR A 65 -5.04 10.52 18.05
N ASN A 66 -5.60 11.68 17.74
CA ASN A 66 -6.97 11.81 17.25
C ASN A 66 -7.17 11.12 15.90
N TYR A 67 -6.17 11.15 15.02
CA TYR A 67 -6.16 10.36 13.79
C TYR A 67 -6.28 8.85 14.05
N ALA A 68 -5.51 8.30 14.98
CA ALA A 68 -5.58 6.87 15.31
C ALA A 68 -6.93 6.42 15.90
N LEU A 69 -7.65 7.32 16.58
CA LEU A 69 -8.97 7.04 17.15
C LEU A 69 -10.08 6.92 16.12
N THR A 70 -9.86 7.37 14.89
CA THR A 70 -10.92 7.40 13.87
C THR A 70 -11.37 6.00 13.44
N ASN A 71 -10.45 5.03 13.35
CA ASN A 71 -10.75 3.61 13.12
C ASN A 71 -9.52 2.71 13.38
N ASN A 72 -9.74 1.39 13.47
CA ASN A 72 -8.69 0.38 13.71
C ASN A 72 -7.56 0.42 12.67
N ALA A 73 -7.87 0.63 11.39
CA ALA A 73 -6.84 0.71 10.36
C ALA A 73 -5.92 1.91 10.59
N ASN A 74 -6.46 3.09 10.93
CA ASN A 74 -5.67 4.28 11.20
C ASN A 74 -4.77 4.11 12.45
N TYR A 75 -5.25 3.39 13.48
CA TYR A 75 -4.41 2.96 14.61
C TYR A 75 -3.20 2.15 14.15
N TYR A 76 -3.42 1.04 13.41
CA TYR A 76 -2.32 0.18 12.97
C TYR A 76 -1.40 0.88 11.97
N ARG A 77 -1.93 1.75 11.11
CA ARG A 77 -1.14 2.57 10.19
C ARG A 77 -0.19 3.47 10.97
N LEU A 78 -0.70 4.17 11.99
CA LEU A 78 0.12 5.01 12.85
C LEU A 78 1.14 4.17 13.62
N GLN A 79 0.69 3.12 14.32
CA GLN A 79 1.56 2.27 15.14
C GLN A 79 2.74 1.72 14.34
N TRP A 80 2.49 1.08 13.20
CA TRP A 80 3.57 0.48 12.42
C TRP A 80 4.48 1.52 11.76
N THR A 81 3.93 2.68 11.36
CA THR A 81 4.75 3.80 10.89
C THR A 81 5.70 4.29 11.97
N LEU A 82 5.22 4.47 13.21
CA LEU A 82 6.07 4.87 14.34
C LEU A 82 7.10 3.77 14.68
N MET A 83 6.72 2.50 14.64
CA MET A 83 7.65 1.37 14.85
C MET A 83 8.78 1.37 13.82
N ALA A 84 8.45 1.58 12.53
CA ALA A 84 9.43 1.65 11.45
C ALA A 84 10.40 2.85 11.56
N LEU A 85 9.98 3.93 12.25
CA LEU A 85 10.86 5.05 12.59
C LEU A 85 11.72 4.75 13.84
N ASN A 86 11.16 4.02 14.81
CA ASN A 86 11.77 3.78 16.11
C ASN A 86 12.90 2.73 16.11
N GLU A 87 12.75 1.64 15.35
CA GLU A 87 13.68 0.50 15.38
C GLU A 87 15.12 0.85 14.94
N ASN A 88 15.30 1.87 14.09
CA ASN A 88 16.60 2.32 13.59
C ASN A 88 17.21 3.49 14.39
N SER A 89 16.65 3.86 15.54
CA SER A 89 17.14 5.02 16.30
C SER A 89 18.34 4.65 17.20
N ASN A 90 19.44 5.40 17.06
CA ASN A 90 20.61 5.34 17.95
C ASN A 90 20.42 6.16 19.24
N TYR A 91 19.21 6.66 19.51
CA TYR A 91 18.92 7.61 20.59
C TYR A 91 17.89 7.03 21.58
N GLU A 92 18.35 6.61 22.77
CA GLU A 92 17.51 5.95 23.79
C GLU A 92 16.32 6.81 24.28
N ASN A 93 16.50 8.13 24.40
CA ASN A 93 15.43 9.03 24.85
C ASN A 93 14.23 9.02 23.88
N VAL A 94 14.52 8.96 22.58
CA VAL A 94 13.50 8.94 21.53
C VAL A 94 12.75 7.59 21.57
N LYS A 95 13.46 6.47 21.77
CA LYS A 95 12.84 5.13 21.95
C LYS A 95 11.82 5.09 23.07
N ASN A 96 12.15 5.71 24.21
CA ASN A 96 11.27 5.76 25.37
C ASN A 96 10.04 6.65 25.13
N GLY A 97 10.22 7.80 24.46
CA GLY A 97 9.14 8.69 24.07
C GLY A 97 8.10 8.02 23.17
N PHE A 98 8.56 7.31 22.12
CA PHE A 98 7.69 6.59 21.19
C PHE A 98 6.95 5.42 21.83
N SER A 99 7.66 4.61 22.60
CA SER A 99 7.06 3.46 23.29
C SER A 99 5.96 3.93 24.25
N THR A 100 6.22 5.02 24.98
CA THR A 100 5.22 5.66 25.85
C THR A 100 4.03 6.20 25.04
N PHE A 101 4.28 6.86 23.91
CA PHE A 101 3.23 7.39 23.05
C PHE A 101 2.32 6.29 22.48
N ILE A 102 2.88 5.20 21.96
CA ILE A 102 2.12 4.04 21.44
C ILE A 102 1.24 3.45 22.54
N ASN A 103 1.77 3.32 23.76
CA ASN A 103 1.00 2.84 24.91
C ASN A 103 -0.15 3.78 25.29
N VAL A 104 0.06 5.11 25.22
CA VAL A 104 -0.99 6.11 25.47
C VAL A 104 -2.09 6.06 24.41
N ILE A 105 -1.72 5.98 23.12
CA ILE A 105 -2.70 5.84 22.03
C ILE A 105 -3.52 4.58 22.26
N LEU A 106 -2.86 3.44 22.52
CA LEU A 106 -3.55 2.19 22.82
C LEU A 106 -4.54 2.38 23.96
N LEU A 107 -4.08 2.86 25.13
CA LEU A 107 -4.91 3.03 26.32
C LEU A 107 -6.16 3.88 26.06
N LYS A 108 -6.02 5.01 25.37
CA LYS A 108 -7.17 5.87 25.13
C LYS A 108 -8.02 5.43 23.95
N PHE A 109 -7.46 4.71 22.97
CA PHE A 109 -8.26 3.97 21.98
C PHE A 109 -9.20 2.99 22.70
N MET A 110 -8.71 2.31 23.75
CA MET A 110 -9.56 1.44 24.60
C MET A 110 -10.70 2.22 25.27
N LEU A 111 -10.43 3.43 25.79
CA LEU A 111 -11.44 4.25 26.47
C LEU A 111 -12.50 4.82 25.52
N ASN A 112 -12.10 5.25 24.31
CA ASN A 112 -13.02 5.88 23.37
C ASN A 112 -14.03 4.91 22.74
N GLN A 113 -13.69 3.62 22.62
CA GLN A 113 -14.66 2.61 22.18
C GLN A 113 -15.71 2.29 23.26
N GLN A 114 -15.41 2.53 24.54
CA GLN A 114 -16.38 2.40 25.64
C GLN A 114 -17.32 3.63 25.75
N LEU A 115 -16.89 4.81 25.30
CA LEU A 115 -17.61 6.08 25.51
C LEU A 115 -18.65 6.42 24.42
N LYS A 116 -18.96 5.52 23.48
CA LYS A 116 -20.04 5.73 22.51
C LYS A 116 -21.41 5.43 23.14
N GLU A 117 -22.00 6.49 23.69
CA GLU A 117 -23.44 6.76 23.95
C GLU A 117 -24.27 5.81 24.85
N GLU A 118 -24.04 4.49 24.89
CA GLU A 118 -24.81 3.59 25.79
C GLU A 118 -24.46 3.81 27.27
N TYR A 119 -23.19 4.07 27.60
CA TYR A 119 -22.74 4.33 28.97
C TYR A 119 -23.38 5.59 29.58
N VAL A 120 -23.70 6.62 28.76
CA VAL A 120 -24.28 7.88 29.26
C VAL A 120 -25.77 7.70 29.59
N LEU A 121 -26.48 6.82 28.87
CA LEU A 121 -27.90 6.52 29.12
C LEU A 121 -28.10 5.55 30.30
N GLU A 122 -27.22 4.56 30.47
CA GLU A 122 -27.28 3.65 31.65
C GLU A 122 -26.78 4.33 32.94
N LEU A 123 -25.77 5.21 32.87
CA LEU A 123 -25.32 5.99 34.04
C LEU A 123 -26.35 7.05 34.46
N GLY A 124 -27.21 7.53 33.56
CA GLY A 124 -28.31 8.43 33.91
C GLY A 124 -29.37 7.79 34.83
N THR A 125 -29.40 6.46 34.94
CA THR A 125 -30.44 5.74 35.69
C THR A 125 -29.94 4.87 36.85
N GLN A 126 -28.62 4.66 37.03
CA GLN A 126 -28.08 3.85 38.13
C GLN A 126 -26.81 4.41 38.81
N ILE A 127 -26.71 5.72 39.03
CA ILE A 127 -25.64 6.25 39.91
C ILE A 127 -26.07 6.07 41.37
N GLY A 128 -25.62 4.96 41.95
CA GLY A 128 -25.75 4.70 43.37
C GLY A 128 -24.71 3.73 43.95
N ASN A 129 -24.29 2.66 43.25
CA ASN A 129 -23.61 1.57 43.97
C ASN A 129 -22.49 0.76 43.29
N ASN A 130 -21.98 1.09 42.09
CA ASN A 130 -21.20 0.08 41.35
C ASN A 130 -19.85 0.48 40.71
N GLN A 131 -19.05 1.32 41.38
CA GLN A 131 -17.66 1.62 40.98
C GLN A 131 -16.75 0.37 40.85
N LYS A 132 -16.97 -0.69 41.64
CA LYS A 132 -16.20 -1.96 41.52
C LYS A 132 -16.53 -2.74 40.25
N SER A 133 -17.79 -2.71 39.79
CA SER A 133 -18.21 -3.41 38.57
C SER A 133 -17.64 -2.74 37.31
N ILE A 134 -17.60 -1.40 37.30
CA ILE A 134 -17.00 -0.59 36.23
C ILE A 134 -15.50 -0.89 36.10
N ASN A 135 -14.77 -0.90 37.23
CA ASN A 135 -13.33 -1.21 37.23
C ASN A 135 -13.02 -2.65 36.73
N ASN A 136 -13.90 -3.62 37.01
CA ASN A 136 -13.72 -5.01 36.55
C ASN A 136 -13.99 -5.15 35.04
N ILE A 137 -15.05 -4.50 34.54
CA ILE A 137 -15.38 -4.45 33.10
C ILE A 137 -14.25 -3.77 32.31
N ASP A 138 -13.73 -2.65 32.83
CA ASP A 138 -12.58 -1.97 32.26
C ASP A 138 -11.38 -2.91 32.15
N GLN A 139 -11.05 -3.62 33.24
CA GLN A 139 -9.91 -4.54 33.28
C GLN A 139 -10.06 -5.71 32.31
N MET A 140 -11.27 -6.28 32.18
CA MET A 140 -11.55 -7.34 31.20
C MET A 140 -11.35 -6.85 29.77
N MET A 141 -11.83 -5.65 29.43
CA MET A 141 -11.62 -5.07 28.11
C MET A 141 -10.13 -4.80 27.80
N LYS A 142 -9.35 -4.29 28.78
CA LYS A 142 -7.89 -4.12 28.60
C LYS A 142 -7.23 -5.44 28.21
N ASN A 143 -7.63 -6.53 28.86
CA ASN A 143 -7.07 -7.86 28.62
C ASN A 143 -7.45 -8.41 27.24
N CYS A 144 -8.70 -8.25 26.81
CA CYS A 144 -9.16 -8.68 25.48
C CYS A 144 -8.42 -7.95 24.36
N ILE A 145 -8.28 -6.62 24.44
CA ILE A 145 -7.60 -5.81 23.42
C ILE A 145 -6.11 -6.13 23.38
N LYS A 146 -5.47 -6.26 24.55
CA LYS A 146 -4.06 -6.67 24.64
C LYS A 146 -3.85 -8.04 23.97
N SER A 147 -4.73 -9.01 24.25
CA SER A 147 -4.70 -10.32 23.63
C SER A 147 -4.88 -10.24 22.11
N TYR A 148 -5.86 -9.47 21.62
CA TYR A 148 -6.10 -9.27 20.19
C TYR A 148 -4.86 -8.70 19.49
N ARG A 149 -4.26 -7.64 20.04
CA ARG A 149 -3.06 -7.03 19.49
C ARG A 149 -1.89 -8.01 19.47
N GLU A 150 -1.64 -8.72 20.58
CA GLU A 150 -0.56 -9.71 20.64
C GLU A 150 -0.74 -10.79 19.58
N ILE A 151 -1.97 -11.22 19.31
CA ILE A 151 -2.25 -12.20 18.25
C ILE A 151 -2.07 -11.58 16.86
N GLN A 152 -2.55 -10.36 16.63
CA GLN A 152 -2.37 -9.65 15.35
C GLN A 152 -0.89 -9.42 15.04
N ASP A 153 -0.12 -8.89 15.99
CA ASP A 153 1.32 -8.67 15.87
C ASP A 153 2.03 -10.01 15.62
N LYS A 154 1.61 -11.10 16.28
CA LYS A 154 2.14 -12.46 16.04
C LYS A 154 1.84 -12.98 14.63
N ILE A 155 0.65 -12.76 14.09
CA ILE A 155 0.31 -13.17 12.72
C ILE A 155 1.16 -12.40 11.71
N ILE A 156 1.26 -11.08 11.85
CA ILE A 156 2.06 -10.23 10.96
C ILE A 156 3.55 -10.61 11.04
N PHE A 157 4.08 -10.81 12.25
CA PHE A 157 5.45 -11.27 12.45
C PHE A 157 5.70 -12.62 11.78
N ASN A 158 4.80 -13.59 11.94
CA ASN A 158 4.94 -14.91 11.30
C ASN A 158 4.96 -14.80 9.76
N LEU A 159 4.11 -13.96 9.19
CA LEU A 159 4.10 -13.71 7.74
C LEU A 159 5.44 -13.13 7.28
N ILE A 160 5.94 -12.09 7.95
CA ILE A 160 7.21 -11.44 7.63
C ILE A 160 8.38 -12.42 7.79
N GLU A 161 8.46 -13.12 8.92
CA GLU A 161 9.52 -14.07 9.23
C GLU A 161 9.58 -15.21 8.22
N LYS A 162 8.42 -15.65 7.70
CA LYS A 162 8.39 -16.67 6.65
C LYS A 162 9.18 -16.22 5.41
N SER A 163 9.09 -14.95 5.01
CA SER A 163 9.82 -14.43 3.83
C SER A 163 11.34 -14.50 3.99
N LEU A 164 11.83 -14.46 5.23
CA LEU A 164 13.25 -14.60 5.57
C LEU A 164 13.68 -16.08 5.61
N ARG A 165 12.84 -16.93 6.21
CA ARG A 165 13.17 -18.34 6.46
C ARG A 165 12.98 -19.25 5.24
N LEU A 166 12.12 -18.87 4.29
CA LEU A 166 11.85 -19.65 3.09
C LEU A 166 13.11 -19.95 2.25
N LYS A 167 14.11 -19.07 2.30
CA LYS A 167 15.38 -19.27 1.57
C LYS A 167 16.15 -20.51 2.04
N LYS A 168 15.92 -20.96 3.29
CA LYS A 168 16.53 -22.16 3.87
C LYS A 168 15.84 -23.46 3.44
N ILE A 169 14.76 -23.37 2.68
CA ILE A 169 13.94 -24.50 2.25
C ILE A 169 14.15 -24.71 0.76
N ASP A 170 14.42 -25.95 0.38
CA ASP A 170 14.59 -26.33 -1.03
C ASP A 170 13.35 -25.98 -1.85
N ILE A 171 13.56 -25.48 -3.06
CA ILE A 171 12.51 -24.95 -3.94
C ILE A 171 11.38 -25.98 -4.15
N GLU A 172 11.73 -27.27 -4.28
CA GLU A 172 10.78 -28.36 -4.45
C GLU A 172 9.81 -28.51 -3.26
N ASN A 173 10.30 -28.25 -2.04
CA ASN A 173 9.53 -28.37 -0.80
C ASN A 173 8.84 -27.06 -0.37
N GLN A 174 9.20 -25.93 -1.00
CA GLN A 174 8.65 -24.62 -0.63
C GLN A 174 7.13 -24.57 -0.78
N LYS A 175 6.57 -25.21 -1.81
CA LYS A 175 5.13 -25.19 -2.08
C LYS A 175 4.33 -25.83 -0.94
N ASP A 176 4.63 -27.08 -0.61
CA ASP A 176 3.96 -27.81 0.47
C ASP A 176 4.10 -27.12 1.82
N HIS A 177 5.29 -26.59 2.10
CA HIS A 177 5.53 -25.87 3.35
C HIS A 177 4.75 -24.56 3.41
N MET A 178 4.62 -23.84 2.30
CA MET A 178 3.82 -22.62 2.23
C MET A 178 2.33 -22.90 2.40
N SER A 179 1.76 -23.90 1.72
CA SER A 179 0.35 -24.27 1.91
C SER A 179 0.05 -24.60 3.38
N ARG A 180 0.88 -25.43 4.03
CA ARG A 180 0.70 -25.76 5.47
C ARG A 180 0.80 -24.53 6.36
N PHE A 181 1.74 -23.64 6.08
CA PHE A 181 1.92 -22.41 6.83
C PHE A 181 0.73 -21.45 6.68
N LEU A 182 0.29 -21.21 5.45
CA LEU A 182 -0.84 -20.34 5.16
C LEU A 182 -2.12 -20.88 5.79
N SER A 183 -2.30 -22.21 5.82
CA SER A 183 -3.38 -22.86 6.56
C SER A 183 -3.36 -22.59 8.06
N GLN A 184 -2.17 -22.61 8.66
CA GLN A 184 -2.04 -22.25 10.07
C GLN A 184 -2.38 -20.78 10.31
N ILE A 185 -1.94 -19.88 9.44
CA ILE A 185 -2.28 -18.45 9.52
C ILE A 185 -3.79 -18.26 9.39
N ASN A 186 -4.44 -18.90 8.42
CA ASN A 186 -5.88 -18.75 8.21
C ASN A 186 -6.68 -19.26 9.42
N LYS A 187 -6.24 -20.35 10.06
CA LYS A 187 -6.79 -20.82 11.35
C LYS A 187 -6.61 -19.79 12.47
N MET A 188 -5.45 -19.13 12.56
CA MET A 188 -5.25 -18.05 13.53
C MET A 188 -6.20 -16.87 13.29
N ILE A 189 -6.40 -16.48 12.03
CA ILE A 189 -7.36 -15.42 11.66
C ILE A 189 -8.79 -15.84 12.00
N ALA A 190 -9.16 -17.10 11.76
CA ALA A 190 -10.47 -17.63 12.13
C ALA A 190 -10.68 -17.63 13.65
N ASN A 191 -9.67 -18.01 14.44
CA ASN A 191 -9.75 -17.99 15.90
C ASN A 191 -9.92 -16.57 16.47
N LEU A 192 -9.35 -15.55 15.83
CA LEU A 192 -9.59 -14.15 16.19
C LEU A 192 -11.07 -13.76 16.09
N ARG A 193 -11.84 -14.38 15.18
CA ARG A 193 -13.28 -14.09 15.01
C ARG A 193 -14.15 -14.56 16.15
N ILE A 194 -13.73 -15.60 16.87
CA ILE A 194 -14.52 -16.24 17.92
C ILE A 194 -14.53 -15.38 19.20
N GLN A 195 -13.64 -14.39 19.32
CA GLN A 195 -13.54 -13.56 20.52
C GLN A 195 -14.84 -12.75 20.77
N GLU A 196 -15.18 -12.60 22.05
CA GLU A 196 -16.44 -12.01 22.51
C GLU A 196 -16.64 -10.57 22.03
N GLN A 197 -15.57 -9.86 21.67
CA GLN A 197 -15.61 -8.45 21.27
C GLN A 197 -15.69 -8.29 19.73
N PRO A 198 -16.79 -7.75 19.17
CA PRO A 198 -17.06 -7.76 17.74
C PRO A 198 -16.10 -6.94 16.87
N GLU A 199 -15.53 -5.88 17.41
CA GLU A 199 -14.62 -4.95 16.73
C GLU A 199 -13.20 -5.52 16.52
N PHE A 200 -12.90 -6.64 17.20
CA PHE A 200 -11.59 -7.29 17.27
C PHE A 200 -11.63 -8.71 16.68
N ARG A 201 -12.44 -8.91 15.63
CA ARG A 201 -12.74 -10.22 15.04
C ARG A 201 -11.94 -10.55 13.77
N GLY A 202 -10.67 -10.17 13.65
CA GLY A 202 -9.88 -10.55 12.48
C GLY A 202 -8.54 -9.84 12.38
N LEU A 203 -7.80 -10.05 11.30
CA LEU A 203 -6.53 -9.37 11.09
C LEU A 203 -6.77 -8.03 10.38
N THR A 204 -6.44 -6.91 11.02
CA THR A 204 -6.60 -5.57 10.41
C THR A 204 -5.35 -5.16 9.64
N ILE A 205 -5.48 -4.82 8.35
CA ILE A 205 -4.38 -4.24 7.56
C ILE A 205 -4.84 -2.91 6.94
N PRO A 206 -4.10 -1.80 7.15
CA PRO A 206 -4.52 -0.47 6.74
C PRO A 206 -4.19 -0.14 5.28
N PHE A 207 -4.92 -0.77 4.36
CA PHE A 207 -4.76 -0.51 2.92
C PHE A 207 -5.04 0.96 2.56
N ASN A 208 -4.34 1.48 1.55
CA ASN A 208 -4.57 2.82 0.98
C ASN A 208 -5.10 2.79 -0.46
N TYR A 209 -5.46 1.59 -0.95
CA TYR A 209 -5.99 1.31 -2.29
C TYR A 209 -7.27 0.48 -2.19
N GLY A 210 -8.02 0.39 -3.29
CA GLY A 210 -9.29 -0.34 -3.34
C GLY A 210 -10.35 0.27 -2.41
N ASN A 211 -11.23 -0.55 -1.85
CA ASN A 211 -12.20 -0.07 -0.87
C ASN A 211 -11.50 0.21 0.48
N LEU A 212 -11.28 1.48 0.82
CA LEU A 212 -10.56 1.91 2.03
C LEU A 212 -11.25 1.50 3.33
N ASP A 213 -12.56 1.29 3.29
CA ASP A 213 -13.33 0.83 4.43
C ASP A 213 -13.23 -0.70 4.62
N SER A 214 -12.66 -1.42 3.64
CA SER A 214 -12.47 -2.87 3.64
C SER A 214 -11.03 -3.22 4.05
N PHE A 215 -10.79 -3.25 5.36
CA PHE A 215 -9.47 -3.45 5.96
C PHE A 215 -9.37 -4.66 6.91
N LEU A 216 -10.47 -5.37 7.17
CA LEU A 216 -10.47 -6.57 7.99
C LEU A 216 -10.30 -7.82 7.13
N ILE A 217 -9.24 -8.59 7.34
CA ILE A 217 -8.99 -9.83 6.62
C ILE A 217 -9.88 -10.93 7.17
N VAL A 218 -10.71 -11.48 6.28
CA VAL A 218 -11.69 -12.54 6.57
C VAL A 218 -11.37 -13.87 5.89
N ASN A 219 -10.39 -13.91 4.99
CA ASN A 219 -9.88 -15.18 4.48
C ASN A 219 -8.52 -14.98 3.83
N LEU A 220 -7.75 -16.05 3.78
CA LEU A 220 -6.54 -16.16 2.98
C LEU A 220 -6.69 -17.40 2.09
N LEU A 221 -6.43 -17.26 0.78
CA LEU A 221 -6.48 -18.39 -0.14
C LEU A 221 -5.18 -19.19 -0.03
N GLU A 222 -5.24 -20.29 0.74
CA GLU A 222 -4.06 -21.06 1.20
C GLU A 222 -3.26 -21.70 0.05
N ASP A 223 -3.91 -21.98 -1.08
CA ASP A 223 -3.32 -22.61 -2.26
C ASP A 223 -2.85 -21.62 -3.33
N GLU A 224 -3.21 -20.34 -3.20
CA GLU A 224 -2.93 -19.30 -4.19
C GLU A 224 -1.84 -18.34 -3.70
N PHE A 225 -0.59 -18.74 -3.90
CA PHE A 225 0.58 -17.93 -3.57
C PHE A 225 1.68 -18.01 -4.63
N THR A 226 2.61 -17.05 -4.60
CA THR A 226 3.77 -17.03 -5.50
C THR A 226 5.01 -16.60 -4.73
N CYS A 227 6.06 -17.41 -4.72
CA CYS A 227 7.33 -17.08 -4.09
C CYS A 227 8.27 -16.43 -5.11
N PHE A 228 8.84 -15.27 -4.75
CA PHE A 228 9.82 -14.56 -5.56
C PHE A 228 11.21 -14.86 -5.03
N ASN A 229 11.95 -15.73 -5.73
CA ASN A 229 13.31 -16.08 -5.32
C ASN A 229 14.27 -14.94 -5.65
N THR A 230 14.78 -14.26 -4.62
CA THR A 230 15.88 -13.28 -4.76
C THR A 230 17.17 -13.85 -4.16
N ALA A 231 18.29 -13.13 -4.28
CA ALA A 231 19.59 -13.59 -3.79
C ALA A 231 19.58 -13.91 -2.27
N LYS A 232 18.99 -13.04 -1.44
CA LYS A 232 19.10 -13.11 0.04
C LYS A 232 17.88 -13.68 0.76
N ARG A 233 16.69 -13.61 0.16
CA ARG A 233 15.39 -13.86 0.82
C ARG A 233 14.32 -14.23 -0.20
N VAL A 234 13.14 -14.60 0.28
CA VAL A 234 12.03 -15.02 -0.59
C VAL A 234 10.77 -14.23 -0.21
N PRO A 235 10.60 -13.00 -0.72
CA PRO A 235 9.32 -12.33 -0.69
C PRO A 235 8.26 -13.19 -1.37
N TYR A 236 7.00 -13.09 -0.97
CA TYR A 236 5.95 -13.90 -1.55
C TYR A 236 4.62 -13.15 -1.64
N LYS A 237 3.89 -13.42 -2.72
CA LYS A 237 2.54 -12.95 -2.97
C LYS A 237 1.53 -13.91 -2.35
N ILE A 238 0.51 -13.38 -1.70
CA ILE A 238 -0.69 -14.11 -1.26
C ILE A 238 -1.95 -13.38 -1.72
N ILE A 239 -3.07 -14.10 -1.75
CA ILE A 239 -4.40 -13.55 -2.00
C ILE A 239 -5.22 -13.58 -0.71
N ILE A 240 -5.83 -12.44 -0.39
CA ILE A 240 -6.65 -12.26 0.81
C ILE A 240 -8.02 -11.70 0.45
N GLU A 241 -9.00 -12.02 1.27
CA GLU A 241 -10.34 -11.44 1.23
C GLU A 241 -10.52 -10.48 2.40
N THR A 242 -11.04 -9.29 2.11
CA THR A 242 -11.27 -8.25 3.10
C THR A 242 -12.70 -7.76 3.11
N VAL A 243 -13.14 -7.26 4.27
CA VAL A 243 -14.45 -6.62 4.46
C VAL A 243 -14.33 -5.43 5.40
N ASN A 244 -15.39 -4.64 5.47
CA ASN A 244 -15.60 -3.61 6.47
C ASN A 244 -16.12 -4.28 7.76
N PRO A 245 -15.43 -4.11 8.91
CA PRO A 245 -15.89 -4.62 10.18
C PRO A 245 -17.33 -4.22 10.51
N SER A 246 -17.70 -2.95 10.29
CA SER A 246 -19.03 -2.43 10.62
C SER A 246 -20.16 -3.09 9.83
N GLU A 247 -19.87 -3.59 8.61
CA GLU A 247 -20.86 -4.35 7.83
C GLU A 247 -21.09 -5.74 8.41
N LEU A 248 -20.03 -6.41 8.86
CA LEU A 248 -20.17 -7.68 9.58
C LEU A 248 -20.98 -7.52 10.87
N LEU A 249 -20.73 -6.44 11.62
CA LEU A 249 -21.47 -6.14 12.86
C LEU A 249 -22.96 -5.94 12.60
N LEU A 250 -23.29 -5.15 11.57
CA LEU A 250 -24.68 -4.93 11.18
C LEU A 250 -25.38 -6.24 10.86
N ILE A 251 -24.75 -7.12 10.10
CA ILE A 251 -25.33 -8.42 9.73
C ILE A 251 -25.49 -9.32 10.95
N GLN A 252 -24.56 -9.28 11.91
CA GLN A 252 -24.68 -10.01 13.16
C GLN A 252 -25.87 -9.53 13.99
N SER A 253 -26.03 -8.23 14.19
CA SER A 253 -27.19 -7.65 14.89
C SER A 253 -28.51 -8.06 14.21
N VAL A 254 -28.58 -7.97 12.88
CA VAL A 254 -29.78 -8.39 12.13
C VAL A 254 -30.05 -9.90 12.30
N ASN A 255 -29.02 -10.75 12.28
CA ASN A 255 -29.19 -12.18 12.50
C ASN A 255 -29.71 -12.50 13.90
N GLN A 256 -29.20 -11.81 14.93
CA GLN A 256 -29.69 -11.98 16.30
C GLN A 256 -31.18 -11.57 16.41
N LEU A 257 -31.56 -10.42 15.85
CA LEU A 257 -32.96 -9.98 15.80
C LEU A 257 -33.87 -10.98 15.05
N CYS A 258 -33.39 -11.58 13.96
CA CYS A 258 -34.13 -12.63 13.24
C CYS A 258 -34.37 -13.87 14.11
N GLN A 259 -33.38 -14.28 14.91
CA GLN A 259 -33.47 -15.46 15.78
C GLN A 259 -34.42 -15.24 16.96
N GLU A 260 -34.37 -14.05 17.56
CA GLU A 260 -35.20 -13.68 18.72
C GLU A 260 -36.69 -13.56 18.33
N ASN A 261 -37.02 -13.09 17.13
CA ASN A 261 -38.39 -12.73 16.76
C ASN A 261 -39.23 -13.82 16.08
N GLN A 262 -38.69 -15.01 15.78
CA GLN A 262 -39.37 -16.19 15.19
C GLN A 262 -40.39 -15.93 14.03
N SER A 263 -40.43 -14.75 13.41
CA SER A 263 -41.48 -14.32 12.48
C SER A 263 -40.94 -13.35 11.42
N GLU A 264 -41.52 -13.40 10.23
CA GLU A 264 -41.02 -12.79 8.97
C GLU A 264 -40.95 -11.24 8.96
N LEU A 265 -41.48 -10.57 9.97
CA LEU A 265 -41.63 -9.10 10.03
C LEU A 265 -40.82 -8.50 11.18
N ILE A 266 -39.50 -8.40 11.03
CA ILE A 266 -38.69 -7.44 11.80
C ILE A 266 -39.13 -6.02 11.37
N PRO A 267 -39.69 -5.19 12.27
CA PRO A 267 -40.04 -3.81 11.96
C PRO A 267 -38.80 -3.01 11.58
N PHE A 268 -38.92 -2.15 10.56
CA PHE A 268 -37.88 -1.20 10.11
C PHE A 268 -37.21 -0.45 11.28
N TYR A 269 -38.01 -0.11 12.30
CA TYR A 269 -37.60 0.62 13.49
C TYR A 269 -36.62 -0.13 14.41
N ASP A 270 -36.66 -1.46 14.45
CA ASP A 270 -35.80 -2.25 15.35
C ASP A 270 -34.39 -2.44 14.77
N ILE A 271 -34.25 -2.43 13.44
CA ILE A 271 -32.94 -2.45 12.78
C ILE A 271 -32.25 -1.08 12.91
N GLU A 272 -32.99 0.02 12.80
CA GLU A 272 -32.44 1.38 13.02
C GLU A 272 -31.91 1.57 14.44
N LYS A 273 -32.55 0.98 15.45
CA LYS A 273 -32.07 1.01 16.85
C LYS A 273 -30.76 0.25 17.06
N GLU A 274 -30.49 -0.79 16.28
CA GLU A 274 -29.24 -1.56 16.34
C GLU A 274 -28.05 -0.84 15.68
N MET A 275 -28.27 0.26 14.96
CA MET A 275 -27.20 1.05 14.34
C MET A 275 -26.55 1.98 15.37
N LYS A 276 -25.60 1.42 16.12
CA LYS A 276 -24.87 2.13 17.18
C LYS A 276 -23.82 3.12 16.67
N THR A 277 -23.51 3.14 15.38
CA THR A 277 -22.43 3.99 14.82
C THR A 277 -22.79 4.65 13.47
N ILE A 278 -22.24 5.85 13.23
CA ILE A 278 -22.34 6.56 11.94
C ILE A 278 -21.89 5.68 10.76
N SER A 279 -20.87 4.84 10.97
CA SER A 279 -20.39 3.89 9.95
C SER A 279 -21.44 2.83 9.62
N GLN A 280 -22.13 2.27 10.63
CA GLN A 280 -23.24 1.33 10.41
C GLN A 280 -24.41 2.00 9.70
N ILE A 281 -24.76 3.25 10.03
CA ILE A 281 -25.81 4.01 9.34
C ILE A 281 -25.47 4.20 7.85
N LYS A 282 -24.23 4.61 7.54
CA LYS A 282 -23.76 4.74 6.15
C LYS A 282 -23.80 3.43 5.38
N ILE A 283 -23.44 2.32 6.01
CA ILE A 283 -23.48 0.98 5.39
C ILE A 283 -24.93 0.52 5.22
N TYR A 284 -25.79 0.73 6.21
CA TYR A 284 -27.20 0.40 6.13
C TYR A 284 -27.89 1.11 4.98
N GLN A 285 -27.61 2.40 4.76
CA GLN A 285 -28.12 3.16 3.61
C GLN A 285 -27.75 2.55 2.26
N GLN A 286 -26.74 1.68 2.20
CA GLN A 286 -26.39 0.96 0.98
C GLN A 286 -27.32 -0.23 0.73
N TYR A 287 -27.98 -0.78 1.74
CA TYR A 287 -28.81 -1.99 1.68
C TYR A 287 -30.31 -1.70 1.77
N ASN A 288 -31.10 -2.60 1.18
CA ASN A 288 -32.50 -2.75 1.60
C ASN A 288 -32.62 -3.84 2.68
N ILE A 289 -33.71 -3.81 3.45
CA ILE A 289 -33.92 -4.75 4.56
C ILE A 289 -33.94 -6.20 4.08
N GLU A 290 -34.54 -6.48 2.92
CA GLU A 290 -34.60 -7.86 2.40
C GLU A 290 -33.22 -8.43 2.09
N GLU A 291 -32.31 -7.62 1.54
CA GLU A 291 -30.92 -8.00 1.32
C GLU A 291 -30.22 -8.33 2.63
N LEU A 292 -30.38 -7.50 3.67
CA LEU A 292 -29.79 -7.75 4.99
C LEU A 292 -30.36 -9.01 5.63
N LYS A 293 -31.68 -9.22 5.56
CA LYS A 293 -32.32 -10.46 6.02
C LYS A 293 -31.75 -11.67 5.28
N LYS A 294 -31.67 -11.63 3.94
CA LYS A 294 -31.10 -12.71 3.13
C LYS A 294 -29.66 -13.01 3.53
N LEU A 295 -28.84 -11.99 3.77
CA LEU A 295 -27.44 -12.15 4.21
C LEU A 295 -27.35 -12.76 5.60
N ALA A 296 -28.18 -12.32 6.55
CA ALA A 296 -28.27 -12.87 7.90
C ALA A 296 -28.71 -14.35 7.89
N PHE A 297 -29.73 -14.68 7.08
CA PHE A 297 -30.25 -16.05 6.96
C PHE A 297 -29.32 -17.00 6.20
N LYS A 298 -28.45 -16.50 5.31
CA LYS A 298 -27.52 -17.33 4.52
C LYS A 298 -26.47 -18.04 5.37
N LYS A 299 -26.53 -17.97 6.71
CA LYS A 299 -25.50 -18.43 7.64
C LYS A 299 -24.13 -18.01 7.12
N ILE A 300 -23.85 -16.71 7.14
CA ILE A 300 -22.46 -16.28 7.31
C ILE A 300 -22.08 -16.80 8.71
N ASP A 301 -21.59 -18.03 8.76
CA ASP A 301 -21.47 -18.82 9.99
C ASP A 301 -20.30 -18.26 10.79
N LEU A 302 -20.57 -17.16 11.50
CA LEU A 302 -19.58 -16.44 12.31
C LEU A 302 -19.30 -17.18 13.63
N GLN A 303 -20.09 -18.21 13.97
CA GLN A 303 -20.04 -18.91 15.25
C GLN A 303 -19.82 -20.44 15.15
N ASN A 304 -20.17 -21.14 14.05
CA ASN A 304 -19.91 -22.60 13.95
C ASN A 304 -18.71 -22.94 13.06
N LEU A 305 -17.51 -22.86 13.63
CA LEU A 305 -16.28 -23.35 13.00
C LEU A 305 -16.12 -24.88 13.06
N SER A 306 -16.97 -25.61 13.80
CA SER A 306 -16.89 -27.08 13.92
C SER A 306 -17.27 -27.82 12.64
N HIS A 307 -17.96 -27.18 11.69
CA HIS A 307 -18.31 -27.79 10.40
C HIS A 307 -17.31 -27.52 9.26
N ILE A 308 -16.26 -26.71 9.49
CA ILE A 308 -15.23 -26.44 8.47
C ILE A 308 -14.43 -27.69 8.11
N GLN A 309 -14.32 -28.67 9.01
CA GLN A 309 -13.65 -29.94 8.67
C GLN A 309 -14.40 -30.78 7.62
N ASN A 310 -15.69 -30.49 7.35
CA ASN A 310 -16.49 -31.29 6.41
C ASN A 310 -16.83 -30.58 5.09
N LEU A 311 -16.62 -29.26 4.97
CA LEU A 311 -16.82 -28.52 3.71
C LEU A 311 -15.56 -28.45 2.83
N THR A 312 -14.39 -28.83 3.37
CA THR A 312 -13.11 -28.98 2.64
C THR A 312 -13.08 -30.11 1.60
N LYS A 313 -14.21 -30.80 1.35
CA LYS A 313 -14.32 -31.86 0.32
C LYS A 313 -15.07 -31.46 -0.95
N ILE A 314 -15.43 -30.19 -1.13
CA ILE A 314 -16.01 -29.72 -2.39
C ILE A 314 -14.88 -29.32 -3.36
N LYS A 315 -14.32 -30.34 -4.03
CA LYS A 315 -13.52 -30.28 -5.27
C LYS A 315 -12.40 -29.25 -5.32
N GLU A 316 -11.44 -29.39 -4.40
CA GLU A 316 -10.06 -28.93 -4.56
C GLU A 316 -9.40 -29.69 -5.75
N LYS A 317 -9.37 -29.07 -6.94
CA LYS A 317 -8.25 -29.16 -7.91
C LYS A 317 -8.45 -28.41 -9.23
N ASP A 318 -9.67 -27.98 -9.59
CA ASP A 318 -9.94 -27.55 -10.97
C ASP A 318 -10.45 -26.10 -11.16
N ILE A 319 -10.62 -25.29 -10.11
CA ILE A 319 -11.14 -23.92 -10.26
C ILE A 319 -10.10 -22.96 -10.87
N TYR A 320 -8.81 -23.18 -10.59
CA TYR A 320 -7.72 -22.23 -10.88
C TYR A 320 -6.73 -22.66 -11.98
N VAL A 321 -6.99 -23.79 -12.64
CA VAL A 321 -6.26 -24.18 -13.85
C VAL A 321 -7.26 -24.34 -14.98
N SER A 322 -7.60 -23.24 -15.65
CA SER A 322 -8.05 -23.37 -17.03
C SER A 322 -6.88 -23.99 -17.81
N LYS A 323 -7.01 -25.29 -18.14
CA LYS A 323 -6.28 -25.88 -19.26
C LYS A 323 -6.87 -25.32 -20.55
N SER A 324 -6.84 -24.00 -20.74
CA SER A 324 -7.04 -23.42 -22.06
C SER A 324 -5.75 -23.62 -22.84
N GLN A 325 -5.87 -24.20 -24.03
CA GLN A 325 -4.74 -24.51 -24.91
C GLN A 325 -4.06 -23.25 -25.50
N ASN A 326 -4.61 -22.05 -25.24
CA ASN A 326 -3.98 -20.74 -25.48
C ASN A 326 -3.95 -19.96 -24.16
N LYS A 327 -2.88 -20.13 -23.37
CA LYS A 327 -2.67 -19.30 -22.16
C LYS A 327 -1.98 -18.00 -22.57
N SER A 328 -2.69 -16.88 -22.35
CA SER A 328 -2.08 -15.55 -22.29
C SER A 328 -0.83 -15.60 -21.41
N ILE A 329 0.23 -14.89 -21.79
CA ILE A 329 1.48 -14.81 -21.01
C ILE A 329 1.25 -14.18 -19.63
N TRP A 330 0.24 -13.32 -19.50
CA TRP A 330 -0.18 -12.71 -18.24
C TRP A 330 -1.07 -13.62 -17.39
N GLY A 331 -1.50 -14.77 -17.91
CA GLY A 331 -2.47 -15.65 -17.26
C GLY A 331 -3.91 -15.17 -17.42
N GLU A 332 -4.79 -15.60 -16.50
CA GLU A 332 -6.16 -15.11 -16.43
C GLU A 332 -6.21 -13.68 -15.90
N ASP A 333 -7.04 -12.83 -16.51
CA ASP A 333 -7.23 -11.46 -16.05
C ASP A 333 -7.67 -11.42 -14.58
N TRP A 334 -7.05 -10.51 -13.82
CA TRP A 334 -7.27 -10.41 -12.40
C TRP A 334 -8.71 -10.04 -12.04
N ASN A 335 -9.42 -9.25 -12.84
CA ASN A 335 -10.83 -8.92 -12.56
C ASN A 335 -11.72 -10.15 -12.70
N ILE A 336 -11.44 -11.03 -13.67
CA ILE A 336 -12.11 -12.32 -13.82
C ILE A 336 -11.81 -13.22 -12.61
N THR A 337 -10.54 -13.35 -12.26
CA THR A 337 -10.11 -14.14 -11.09
C THR A 337 -10.80 -13.64 -9.81
N LYS A 338 -10.82 -12.32 -9.60
CA LYS A 338 -11.45 -11.64 -8.47
C LYS A 338 -12.96 -11.91 -8.40
N GLN A 339 -13.66 -11.87 -9.53
CA GLN A 339 -15.09 -12.20 -9.60
C GLN A 339 -15.37 -13.66 -9.25
N LYS A 340 -14.54 -14.61 -9.75
CA LYS A 340 -14.68 -16.03 -9.39
C LYS A 340 -14.46 -16.28 -7.90
N ILE A 341 -13.46 -15.64 -7.30
CA ILE A 341 -13.22 -15.73 -5.85
C ILE A 341 -14.43 -15.16 -5.10
N LYS A 342 -14.94 -14.00 -5.53
CA LYS A 342 -16.13 -13.38 -4.94
C LYS A 342 -17.36 -14.28 -5.03
N GLN A 343 -17.63 -14.91 -6.17
CA GLN A 343 -18.78 -15.82 -6.34
C GLN A 343 -18.73 -17.07 -5.45
N ASN A 344 -17.52 -17.59 -5.20
CA ASN A 344 -17.32 -18.79 -4.38
C ASN A 344 -17.09 -18.49 -2.89
N SER A 345 -16.99 -17.22 -2.52
CA SER A 345 -16.74 -16.81 -1.14
C SER A 345 -18.03 -16.72 -0.33
N GLN A 346 -17.95 -17.15 0.93
CA GLN A 346 -19.01 -16.91 1.92
C GLN A 346 -19.26 -15.40 2.18
N TYR A 347 -18.24 -14.56 1.96
CA TYR A 347 -18.32 -13.11 2.13
C TYR A 347 -18.67 -12.38 0.83
N GLY A 348 -18.77 -13.09 -0.30
CA GLY A 348 -18.89 -12.47 -1.61
C GLY A 348 -20.15 -11.65 -1.85
N ASN A 349 -21.19 -11.86 -1.04
CA ASN A 349 -22.44 -11.10 -1.12
C ASN A 349 -22.41 -9.78 -0.34
N LEU A 350 -21.33 -9.54 0.42
CA LEU A 350 -21.13 -8.28 1.15
C LEU A 350 -20.69 -7.17 0.19
N LYS A 351 -21.22 -5.96 0.39
CA LYS A 351 -20.90 -4.77 -0.42
C LYS A 351 -19.48 -4.31 -0.18
N SER A 352 -18.96 -4.44 1.05
CA SER A 352 -17.56 -4.13 1.34
C SER A 352 -16.57 -5.23 0.99
N HIS A 353 -17.03 -6.41 0.55
CA HIS A 353 -16.14 -7.52 0.20
C HIS A 353 -15.23 -7.16 -0.96
N ASP A 354 -13.94 -7.27 -0.69
CA ASP A 354 -12.86 -7.03 -1.62
C ASP A 354 -11.86 -8.20 -1.59
N VAL A 355 -11.13 -8.37 -2.69
CA VAL A 355 -10.10 -9.40 -2.84
C VAL A 355 -8.82 -8.71 -3.31
N ARG A 356 -7.72 -8.95 -2.58
CA ARG A 356 -6.46 -8.23 -2.74
C ARG A 356 -5.31 -9.19 -2.91
N GLN A 357 -4.35 -8.80 -3.75
CA GLN A 357 -3.05 -9.46 -3.87
C GLN A 357 -2.02 -8.60 -3.15
N ILE A 358 -1.30 -9.20 -2.19
CA ILE A 358 -0.27 -8.50 -1.42
C ILE A 358 1.04 -9.27 -1.46
N ILE A 359 2.14 -8.54 -1.43
CA ILE A 359 3.49 -9.10 -1.29
C ILE A 359 3.97 -8.87 0.14
N ILE A 360 4.41 -9.94 0.80
CA ILE A 360 5.08 -9.87 2.09
C ILE A 360 6.59 -9.82 1.85
N LYS A 361 7.23 -8.73 2.30
CA LYS A 361 8.67 -8.48 2.10
C LYS A 361 9.33 -8.17 3.45
N GLY A 362 10.06 -9.15 3.99
CA GLY A 362 10.86 -9.00 5.21
C GLY A 362 12.36 -8.88 4.91
N GLY A 363 13.08 -8.14 5.75
CA GLY A 363 14.51 -7.88 5.62
C GLY A 363 14.86 -6.77 4.62
N ASP A 364 13.95 -5.84 4.35
CA ASP A 364 14.13 -4.67 3.48
C ASP A 364 13.67 -3.37 4.14
N ASP A 365 14.48 -2.33 4.00
CA ASP A 365 14.07 -0.98 4.35
C ASP A 365 13.23 -0.38 3.22
N LEU A 366 11.90 -0.46 3.37
CA LEU A 366 10.93 0.05 2.40
C LEU A 366 10.62 1.54 2.60
N ARG A 367 11.26 2.23 3.55
CA ARG A 367 10.96 3.63 3.87
C ARG A 367 11.40 4.59 2.77
N ASN A 368 12.54 4.28 2.12
CA ASN A 368 13.00 5.00 0.94
C ASN A 368 12.02 4.83 -0.23
N GLU A 369 11.58 3.60 -0.45
CA GLU A 369 10.62 3.24 -1.50
C GLU A 369 9.25 3.91 -1.27
N LEU A 370 8.78 3.95 -0.02
CA LEU A 370 7.55 4.64 0.38
C LEU A 370 7.59 6.14 0.04
N LEU A 371 8.70 6.83 0.33
CA LEU A 371 8.85 8.24 -0.03
C LEU A 371 8.69 8.45 -1.54
N ILE A 372 9.29 7.58 -2.35
CA ILE A 372 9.19 7.64 -3.81
C ILE A 372 7.76 7.35 -4.29
N MET A 373 7.07 6.37 -3.67
CA MET A 373 5.66 6.10 -3.99
C MET A 373 4.76 7.31 -3.69
N GLN A 374 4.95 7.99 -2.55
CA GLN A 374 4.20 9.19 -2.18
C GLN A 374 4.42 10.33 -3.18
N MET A 375 5.67 10.56 -3.60
CA MET A 375 6.00 11.59 -4.59
C MET A 375 5.52 11.23 -5.99
N MET A 376 5.65 9.98 -6.41
CA MET A 376 5.17 9.49 -7.70
C MET A 376 3.64 9.57 -7.79
N LYS A 377 2.93 9.26 -6.70
CA LYS A 377 1.48 9.47 -6.59
C LYS A 377 1.12 10.94 -6.83
N LYS A 378 1.85 11.87 -6.20
CA LYS A 378 1.64 13.30 -6.40
C LYS A 378 1.91 13.76 -7.83
N ILE A 379 2.99 13.27 -8.45
CA ILE A 379 3.32 13.53 -9.86
C ILE A 379 2.21 13.02 -10.79
N ASN A 380 1.71 11.80 -10.53
CA ASN A 380 0.62 11.21 -11.31
C ASN A 380 -0.68 12.04 -11.19
N GLU A 381 -1.00 12.53 -9.99
CA GLU A 381 -2.13 13.44 -9.77
C GLU A 381 -1.97 14.75 -10.54
N ILE A 382 -0.77 15.35 -10.54
CA ILE A 382 -0.47 16.56 -11.31
C ILE A 382 -0.68 16.33 -12.81
N PHE A 383 -0.15 15.22 -13.35
CA PHE A 383 -0.34 14.88 -14.77
C PHE A 383 -1.81 14.68 -15.13
N LYS A 384 -2.57 13.97 -14.29
CA LYS A 384 -4.02 13.79 -14.47
C LYS A 384 -4.78 15.12 -14.44
N GLN A 385 -4.46 16.01 -13.50
CA GLN A 385 -5.08 17.34 -13.41
C GLN A 385 -4.82 18.20 -14.65
N LYS A 386 -3.61 18.09 -15.23
CA LYS A 386 -3.22 18.80 -16.45
C LYS A 386 -3.60 18.04 -17.74
N GLN A 387 -4.30 16.91 -17.62
CA GLN A 387 -4.73 16.06 -18.73
C GLN A 387 -3.57 15.59 -19.63
N LEU A 388 -2.37 15.45 -19.06
CA LEU A 388 -1.22 14.96 -19.79
C LEU A 388 -1.27 13.43 -19.88
N LYS A 389 -1.10 12.90 -21.09
CA LYS A 389 -1.08 11.46 -21.38
C LYS A 389 0.26 10.83 -21.01
N LEU A 390 0.57 10.88 -19.71
CA LEU A 390 1.69 10.16 -19.11
C LEU A 390 1.13 9.09 -18.19
N PHE A 391 1.70 7.90 -18.26
CA PHE A 391 1.29 6.79 -17.41
C PHE A 391 2.31 6.56 -16.28
N LEU A 392 1.81 6.49 -15.05
CA LEU A 392 2.55 6.09 -13.86
C LEU A 392 1.66 5.22 -12.99
N ARG A 393 2.20 4.10 -12.49
CA ARG A 393 1.52 3.20 -11.57
C ARG A 393 2.24 3.17 -10.22
N PRO A 394 2.01 4.16 -9.33
CA PRO A 394 2.44 4.04 -7.93
C PRO A 394 1.67 2.87 -7.29
N TYR A 395 2.30 2.17 -6.35
CA TYR A 395 1.70 1.09 -5.57
C TYR A 395 1.85 1.37 -4.09
N ASP A 396 0.95 0.80 -3.30
CA ASP A 396 0.94 1.03 -1.86
C ASP A 396 1.98 0.19 -1.12
N ILE A 397 2.56 0.81 -0.10
CA ILE A 397 3.52 0.20 0.82
C ILE A 397 3.02 0.47 2.24
N ILE A 398 2.85 -0.61 3.01
CA ILE A 398 2.54 -0.57 4.43
C ILE A 398 3.80 -1.03 5.15
N LEU A 399 4.45 -0.11 5.86
CA LEU A 399 5.55 -0.44 6.74
C LEU A 399 5.02 -1.27 7.91
N THR A 400 5.72 -2.33 8.27
CA THR A 400 5.43 -3.13 9.48
C THR A 400 6.54 -3.02 10.51
N SER A 401 7.77 -2.78 10.06
CA SER A 401 8.95 -2.52 10.89
C SER A 401 9.95 -1.68 10.10
N ALA A 402 11.13 -1.39 10.66
CA ALA A 402 12.16 -0.64 9.91
C ALA A 402 12.80 -1.44 8.77
N ASN A 403 12.60 -2.75 8.76
CA ASN A 403 13.16 -3.68 7.79
C ASN A 403 12.10 -4.64 7.21
N SER A 404 10.83 -4.30 7.25
CA SER A 404 9.78 -5.13 6.65
C SER A 404 8.54 -4.33 6.30
N GLY A 405 7.78 -4.87 5.36
CA GLY A 405 6.46 -4.35 5.04
C GLY A 405 5.66 -5.24 4.11
N ILE A 406 4.47 -4.73 3.81
CA ILE A 406 3.49 -5.33 2.94
C ILE A 406 3.29 -4.40 1.76
N LEU A 407 3.43 -4.92 0.55
CA LEU A 407 3.27 -4.16 -0.68
C LEU A 407 2.01 -4.60 -1.42
N GLU A 408 1.37 -3.67 -2.12
CA GLU A 408 0.38 -3.98 -3.15
C GLU A 408 1.07 -4.76 -4.29
N PHE A 409 0.48 -5.87 -4.70
CA PHE A 409 0.90 -6.55 -5.93
C PHE A 409 0.20 -5.92 -7.14
N ILE A 410 0.93 -5.71 -8.24
CA ILE A 410 0.38 -5.13 -9.47
C ILE A 410 -0.14 -6.27 -10.36
N PRO A 411 -1.46 -6.48 -10.47
CA PRO A 411 -2.03 -7.58 -11.24
C PRO A 411 -1.75 -7.45 -12.73
N ASN A 412 -1.96 -8.54 -13.48
CA ASN A 412 -1.84 -8.58 -14.94
C ASN A 412 -0.48 -8.11 -15.47
N THR A 413 0.60 -8.32 -14.73
CA THR A 413 1.95 -7.92 -15.11
C THR A 413 2.90 -9.11 -15.20
N VAL A 414 3.91 -8.99 -16.06
CA VAL A 414 5.06 -9.90 -16.14
C VAL A 414 6.35 -9.09 -16.25
N SER A 415 7.46 -9.55 -15.65
CA SER A 415 8.75 -8.87 -15.80
C SER A 415 9.32 -9.06 -17.21
N ILE A 416 10.07 -8.08 -17.70
CA ILE A 416 10.83 -8.22 -18.96
C ILE A 416 11.82 -9.38 -18.86
N ASP A 417 12.45 -9.58 -17.69
CA ASP A 417 13.29 -10.75 -17.42
C ASP A 417 12.56 -12.07 -17.71
N LYS A 418 11.31 -12.20 -17.23
CA LYS A 418 10.51 -13.40 -17.50
C LYS A 418 10.20 -13.56 -18.98
N ILE A 419 9.82 -12.47 -19.66
CA ILE A 419 9.56 -12.50 -21.10
C ILE A 419 10.80 -12.98 -21.86
N LYS A 420 11.97 -12.45 -21.53
CA LYS A 420 13.27 -12.80 -22.15
C LYS A 420 13.72 -14.21 -21.84
N ARG A 421 13.60 -14.65 -20.59
CA ARG A 421 13.90 -16.02 -20.20
C ARG A 421 13.03 -17.04 -20.94
N ASP A 422 11.73 -16.75 -21.05
CA ASP A 422 10.78 -17.65 -21.70
C ASP A 422 10.87 -17.55 -23.25
N ASN A 423 11.42 -16.45 -23.79
CA ASN A 423 11.54 -16.17 -25.23
C ASN A 423 12.91 -15.53 -25.58
N PRO A 424 14.02 -16.27 -25.51
CA PRO A 424 15.38 -15.70 -25.57
C PRO A 424 15.74 -15.00 -26.89
N ASN A 425 15.13 -15.42 -28.00
CA ASN A 425 15.45 -14.89 -29.34
C ASN A 425 14.48 -13.79 -29.81
N LEU A 426 13.55 -13.36 -28.95
CA LEU A 426 12.44 -12.52 -29.35
C LEU A 426 12.67 -11.08 -28.88
N SER A 427 12.70 -10.13 -29.82
CA SER A 427 12.82 -8.70 -29.48
C SER A 427 11.54 -8.22 -28.79
N LEU A 428 11.63 -7.16 -27.99
CA LEU A 428 10.43 -6.61 -27.35
C LEU A 428 9.39 -6.14 -28.38
N ARG A 429 9.81 -5.64 -29.54
CA ARG A 429 8.89 -5.29 -30.63
C ARG A 429 8.14 -6.51 -31.16
N GLN A 430 8.85 -7.61 -31.40
CA GLN A 430 8.25 -8.87 -31.83
C GLN A 430 7.30 -9.43 -30.76
N PHE A 431 7.63 -9.24 -29.48
CA PHE A 431 6.75 -9.59 -28.36
C PHE A 431 5.43 -8.84 -28.44
N TYR A 432 5.50 -7.52 -28.66
CA TYR A 432 4.29 -6.70 -28.75
C TYR A 432 3.42 -7.10 -29.94
N LEU A 433 4.03 -7.29 -31.11
CA LEU A 433 3.31 -7.71 -32.33
C LEU A 433 2.62 -9.07 -32.17
N LYS A 434 3.22 -9.99 -31.40
CA LYS A 434 2.70 -11.34 -31.21
C LYS A 434 1.57 -11.41 -30.18
N ASN A 435 1.64 -10.60 -29.11
CA ASN A 435 0.80 -10.79 -27.92
C ASN A 435 -0.29 -9.74 -27.72
N PHE A 436 -0.24 -8.58 -28.41
CA PHE A 436 -1.30 -7.57 -28.34
C PHE A 436 -2.12 -7.56 -29.63
N GLU A 437 -3.44 -7.69 -29.50
CA GLU A 437 -4.37 -7.63 -30.63
C GLU A 437 -4.29 -6.27 -31.34
N ASN A 438 -4.27 -5.17 -30.57
CA ASN A 438 -4.00 -3.83 -31.07
C ASN A 438 -2.58 -3.38 -30.73
N PHE A 439 -1.63 -3.71 -31.62
CA PHE A 439 -0.24 -3.29 -31.49
C PHE A 439 -0.09 -1.77 -31.37
N SER A 440 -0.88 -0.98 -32.11
CA SER A 440 -0.75 0.49 -32.10
C SER A 440 -1.10 1.08 -30.74
N ASP A 441 -2.15 0.59 -30.09
CA ASP A 441 -2.54 1.04 -28.74
C ASP A 441 -1.49 0.60 -27.71
N ALA A 442 -1.03 -0.66 -27.77
CA ALA A 442 0.00 -1.16 -26.87
C ALA A 442 1.34 -0.42 -27.02
N GLN A 443 1.74 -0.11 -28.26
CA GLN A 443 2.94 0.67 -28.56
C GLN A 443 2.83 2.10 -28.01
N LYS A 444 1.64 2.70 -28.09
CA LYS A 444 1.38 4.02 -27.51
C LYS A 444 1.42 3.98 -25.99
N ASN A 445 0.78 2.99 -25.37
CA ASN A 445 0.83 2.75 -23.92
C ASN A 445 2.28 2.55 -23.44
N PHE A 446 3.10 1.85 -24.22
CA PHE A 446 4.55 1.73 -23.99
C PHE A 446 5.24 3.10 -24.03
N ALA A 447 4.97 3.93 -25.04
CA ALA A 447 5.56 5.28 -25.15
C ALA A 447 5.15 6.21 -23.98
N GLU A 448 3.88 6.20 -23.60
CA GLU A 448 3.31 7.04 -22.52
C GLU A 448 3.87 6.65 -21.14
N SER A 449 4.00 5.34 -20.88
CA SER A 449 4.59 4.83 -19.65
C SER A 449 6.12 4.97 -19.62
N LEU A 450 6.81 4.75 -20.74
CA LEU A 450 8.24 4.95 -20.86
C LEU A 450 8.62 6.41 -20.62
N ALA A 451 7.86 7.38 -21.15
CA ALA A 451 8.06 8.80 -20.88
C ALA A 451 7.87 9.12 -19.39
N GLY A 452 6.81 8.58 -18.78
CA GLY A 452 6.50 8.77 -17.36
C GLY A 452 7.64 8.27 -16.46
N TYR A 453 8.03 7.00 -16.62
CA TYR A 453 9.11 6.42 -15.84
C TYR A 453 10.50 6.98 -16.18
N SER A 454 10.72 7.51 -17.38
CA SER A 454 11.96 8.24 -17.72
C SER A 454 12.11 9.50 -16.86
N LEU A 455 11.02 10.26 -16.66
CA LEU A 455 11.00 11.42 -15.77
C LEU A 455 11.26 11.02 -14.32
N ILE A 456 10.61 9.95 -13.83
CA ILE A 456 10.80 9.46 -12.46
C ILE A 456 12.26 9.01 -12.25
N CYS A 457 12.83 8.23 -13.18
CA CYS A 457 14.23 7.80 -13.12
C CYS A 457 15.19 8.98 -13.07
N TYR A 458 14.97 9.98 -13.92
CA TYR A 458 15.80 11.18 -13.98
C TYR A 458 15.74 12.00 -12.68
N LEU A 459 14.52 12.33 -12.21
CA LEU A 459 14.31 13.21 -11.06
C LEU A 459 14.80 12.56 -9.77
N PHE A 460 14.47 11.29 -9.54
CA PHE A 460 14.81 10.58 -8.31
C PHE A 460 16.13 9.82 -8.38
N GLN A 461 16.85 9.92 -9.51
CA GLN A 461 18.11 9.21 -9.72
C GLN A 461 17.96 7.73 -9.39
N LEU A 462 16.91 7.11 -9.93
CA LEU A 462 16.63 5.70 -9.67
C LEU A 462 17.77 4.84 -10.17
N LYS A 463 18.18 3.91 -9.31
CA LYS A 463 19.25 2.96 -9.57
C LYS A 463 18.71 1.55 -9.66
N ASP A 464 19.55 0.60 -10.02
CA ASP A 464 19.21 -0.83 -10.17
C ASP A 464 18.06 -1.07 -11.18
N ARG A 465 18.14 -0.42 -12.35
CA ARG A 465 17.10 -0.49 -13.40
C ARG A 465 17.40 -1.58 -14.43
N HIS A 466 17.18 -2.84 -14.03
CA HIS A 466 17.31 -4.02 -14.88
C HIS A 466 15.95 -4.64 -15.26
N ASN A 467 15.94 -5.59 -16.20
CA ASN A 467 14.71 -6.20 -16.73
C ASN A 467 13.88 -6.99 -15.71
N GLY A 468 14.47 -7.41 -14.59
CA GLY A 468 13.73 -7.96 -13.44
C GLY A 468 12.87 -6.93 -12.68
N ASN A 469 13.22 -5.64 -12.72
CA ASN A 469 12.55 -4.55 -12.00
C ASN A 469 11.63 -3.72 -12.92
N ILE A 470 11.46 -4.16 -14.17
CA ILE A 470 10.58 -3.52 -15.16
C ILE A 470 9.56 -4.55 -15.59
N LEU A 471 8.31 -4.26 -15.29
CA LEU A 471 7.15 -5.07 -15.64
C LEU A 471 6.48 -4.54 -16.90
N ILE A 472 5.75 -5.41 -17.59
CA ILE A 472 4.84 -5.09 -18.69
C ILE A 472 3.45 -5.60 -18.33
N ASP A 473 2.46 -4.72 -18.39
CA ASP A 473 1.05 -5.09 -18.18
C ASP A 473 0.39 -5.64 -19.47
N ASN A 474 -0.82 -6.15 -19.33
CA ASN A 474 -1.61 -6.68 -20.44
C ASN A 474 -2.22 -5.59 -21.36
N GLU A 475 -1.90 -4.31 -21.12
CA GLU A 475 -2.27 -3.17 -21.98
C GLU A 475 -1.06 -2.60 -22.75
N GLY A 476 0.16 -3.03 -22.42
CA GLY A 476 1.39 -2.61 -23.09
C GLY A 476 2.19 -1.54 -22.36
N HIS A 477 1.81 -1.14 -21.15
CA HIS A 477 2.60 -0.20 -20.35
C HIS A 477 3.82 -0.87 -19.72
N ILE A 478 4.91 -0.11 -19.55
CA ILE A 478 5.97 -0.48 -18.63
C ILE A 478 5.68 0.04 -17.23
N ILE A 479 6.03 -0.76 -16.21
CA ILE A 479 5.85 -0.41 -14.81
C ILE A 479 7.14 -0.75 -14.06
N HIS A 480 7.81 0.27 -13.51
CA HIS A 480 9.00 0.07 -12.69
C HIS A 480 8.59 -0.30 -11.25
N ILE A 481 9.31 -1.26 -10.67
CA ILE A 481 9.15 -1.71 -9.27
C ILE A 481 10.49 -1.71 -8.52
N ASP A 482 10.44 -1.94 -7.21
CA ASP A 482 11.59 -2.05 -6.31
C ASP A 482 12.47 -0.78 -6.32
N PHE A 483 12.00 0.29 -5.69
CA PHE A 483 12.73 1.56 -5.59
C PHE A 483 13.61 1.63 -4.33
N GLY A 484 14.27 0.52 -3.98
CA GLY A 484 15.18 0.47 -2.83
C GLY A 484 16.45 1.32 -2.99
N PHE A 485 16.90 1.55 -4.23
CA PHE A 485 18.09 2.34 -4.54
C PHE A 485 17.72 3.64 -5.26
N VAL A 486 17.60 4.72 -4.48
CA VAL A 486 17.19 6.05 -4.97
C VAL A 486 18.11 7.15 -4.44
N LEU A 487 18.13 8.28 -5.15
CA LEU A 487 18.87 9.49 -4.79
C LEU A 487 20.37 9.20 -4.58
N THR A 488 20.84 9.17 -3.33
CA THR A 488 22.25 8.91 -3.00
C THR A 488 22.56 7.42 -2.82
N LEU A 489 21.55 6.56 -2.73
CA LEU A 489 21.75 5.12 -2.56
C LEU A 489 22.10 4.47 -3.89
N THR A 490 23.16 3.66 -3.88
CA THR A 490 23.59 2.85 -5.02
C THR A 490 23.77 1.40 -4.61
N PRO A 491 23.44 0.44 -5.48
CA PRO A 491 23.69 -0.97 -5.21
C PRO A 491 25.19 -1.22 -5.12
N GLY A 492 25.65 -1.70 -3.96
CA GLY A 492 27.05 -2.12 -3.74
C GLY A 492 28.10 -1.00 -3.80
N ASN A 493 27.72 0.28 -3.72
CA ASN A 493 28.61 1.45 -3.89
C ASN A 493 29.33 1.51 -5.25
N ILE A 494 28.89 0.77 -6.26
CA ILE A 494 29.49 0.80 -7.58
C ILE A 494 28.70 1.78 -8.45
N GLY A 495 29.34 2.89 -8.84
CA GLY A 495 28.74 3.97 -9.63
C GLY A 495 28.49 3.64 -11.11
N PHE A 496 27.93 2.47 -11.41
CA PHE A 496 27.69 2.02 -12.79
C PHE A 496 26.65 2.88 -13.52
N GLU A 497 25.66 3.43 -12.84
CA GLU A 497 24.50 4.07 -13.49
C GLU A 497 24.64 5.60 -13.58
N SER A 498 25.23 6.08 -14.69
CA SER A 498 25.27 7.49 -15.04
C SER A 498 24.31 7.90 -16.17
N ALA A 499 23.56 6.95 -16.75
CA ALA A 499 22.53 7.27 -17.72
C ALA A 499 21.32 7.91 -17.00
N PRO A 500 20.66 8.94 -17.56
CA PRO A 500 19.48 9.55 -16.95
C PRO A 500 18.33 8.55 -16.73
N PHE A 501 18.14 7.62 -17.67
CA PHE A 501 17.14 6.55 -17.61
C PHE A 501 17.51 5.43 -18.60
N LYS A 502 16.86 4.27 -18.48
CA LYS A 502 17.07 3.12 -19.37
C LYS A 502 16.36 3.35 -20.70
N LEU A 503 17.12 3.52 -21.78
CA LEU A 503 16.62 3.57 -23.16
C LEU A 503 17.55 2.74 -24.06
N ILE A 504 17.21 1.46 -24.23
CA ILE A 504 18.00 0.49 -24.99
C ILE A 504 17.45 0.31 -26.41
N ASN A 505 18.25 -0.29 -27.29
CA ASN A 505 17.91 -0.54 -28.70
C ASN A 505 16.54 -1.19 -28.88
N GLU A 506 16.17 -2.14 -28.01
CA GLU A 506 14.85 -2.79 -28.12
C GLU A 506 13.68 -1.84 -27.87
N TYR A 507 13.86 -0.85 -26.99
CA TYR A 507 12.85 0.16 -26.74
C TYR A 507 12.75 1.11 -27.93
N GLU A 508 13.88 1.49 -28.52
CA GLU A 508 13.90 2.30 -29.74
C GLU A 508 13.30 1.55 -30.93
N GLU A 509 13.57 0.25 -31.08
CA GLU A 509 12.96 -0.61 -32.09
C GLU A 509 11.45 -0.68 -31.89
N LEU A 510 10.98 -0.91 -30.66
CA LEU A 510 9.55 -0.90 -30.33
C LEU A 510 8.92 0.48 -30.60
N LEU A 511 9.68 1.57 -30.53
CA LEU A 511 9.26 2.91 -30.95
C LEU A 511 9.54 3.19 -32.43
N ASN A 512 9.68 2.17 -33.29
CA ASN A 512 9.91 2.29 -34.73
C ASN A 512 11.13 3.15 -35.14
N GLY A 513 12.13 3.26 -34.27
CA GLY A 513 13.35 4.04 -34.50
C GLY A 513 13.23 5.52 -34.15
N LYS A 514 14.37 6.21 -34.14
CA LYS A 514 14.50 7.59 -33.61
C LYS A 514 13.80 8.66 -34.45
N ASP A 515 13.64 8.41 -35.74
CA ASP A 515 13.02 9.36 -36.69
C ASP A 515 11.50 9.14 -36.82
N SER A 516 10.91 8.28 -35.99
CA SER A 516 9.49 7.96 -36.06
C SER A 516 8.61 8.97 -35.32
N ASP A 517 7.34 9.04 -35.72
CA ASP A 517 6.34 9.87 -35.04
C ASP A 517 6.13 9.43 -33.58
N ILE A 518 6.20 8.13 -33.29
CA ILE A 518 6.00 7.62 -31.93
C ILE A 518 7.20 7.89 -31.03
N PHE A 519 8.43 7.89 -31.56
CA PHE A 519 9.61 8.29 -30.82
C PHE A 519 9.60 9.80 -30.54
N THR A 520 9.20 10.60 -31.54
CA THR A 520 8.99 12.05 -31.37
C THR A 520 7.92 12.32 -30.31
N TYR A 521 6.82 11.58 -30.35
CA TYR A 521 5.76 11.64 -29.34
C TYR A 521 6.29 11.35 -27.93
N TYR A 522 7.09 10.28 -27.77
CA TYR A 522 7.77 9.97 -26.50
C TYR A 522 8.63 11.15 -25.99
N GLN A 523 9.42 11.80 -26.86
CA GLN A 523 10.23 12.96 -26.48
C GLN A 523 9.36 14.17 -26.08
N VAL A 524 8.29 14.42 -26.83
CA VAL A 524 7.32 15.49 -26.53
C VAL A 524 6.67 15.25 -25.17
N LEU A 525 6.31 14.00 -24.83
CA LEU A 525 5.75 13.67 -23.52
C LEU A 525 6.71 13.94 -22.37
N ILE A 526 8.01 13.62 -22.51
CA ILE A 526 9.02 13.97 -21.51
C ILE A 526 9.11 15.49 -21.36
N PHE A 527 9.15 16.22 -22.48
CA PHE A 527 9.18 17.68 -22.47
C PHE A 527 7.96 18.29 -21.80
N SER A 528 6.75 17.86 -22.16
CA SER A 528 5.50 18.32 -21.56
C SER A 528 5.43 17.99 -20.07
N GLY A 529 5.83 16.78 -19.69
CA GLY A 529 5.87 16.36 -18.30
C GLY A 529 6.83 17.23 -17.48
N LEU A 530 8.06 17.42 -17.95
CA LEU A 530 9.05 18.25 -17.26
C LEU A 530 8.63 19.73 -17.17
N THR A 531 7.99 20.26 -18.22
CA THR A 531 7.42 21.62 -18.24
C THR A 531 6.37 21.79 -17.14
N ILE A 532 5.47 20.81 -16.98
CA ILE A 532 4.47 20.85 -15.91
C ILE A 532 5.16 20.74 -14.55
N LEU A 533 6.12 19.84 -14.39
CA LEU A 533 6.80 19.62 -13.11
C LEU A 533 7.63 20.85 -12.66
N GLN A 534 8.10 21.69 -13.58
CA GLN A 534 8.71 23.00 -13.27
C GLN A 534 7.76 23.94 -12.49
N GLU A 535 6.46 23.85 -12.73
CA GLU A 535 5.44 24.68 -12.05
C GLU A 535 5.12 24.16 -10.63
N HIS A 536 5.45 22.91 -10.34
CA HIS A 536 5.07 22.21 -9.10
C HIS A 536 6.28 21.84 -8.21
N VAL A 537 7.45 22.44 -8.44
CA VAL A 537 8.69 22.12 -7.71
C VAL A 537 8.52 22.28 -6.20
N SER A 538 7.95 23.39 -5.74
CA SER A 538 7.79 23.64 -4.29
C SER A 538 7.00 22.52 -3.60
N GLU A 539 5.88 22.12 -4.22
CA GLU A 539 4.98 21.08 -3.72
C GLU A 539 5.64 19.70 -3.66
N LEU A 540 6.44 19.35 -4.66
CA LEU A 540 7.19 18.08 -4.68
C LEU A 540 8.36 18.09 -3.68
N LEU A 541 9.08 19.21 -3.58
CA LEU A 541 10.18 19.34 -2.63
C LEU A 541 9.71 19.24 -1.17
N THR A 542 8.44 19.56 -0.87
CA THR A 542 7.86 19.44 0.48
C THR A 542 8.05 18.06 1.08
N PHE A 543 7.84 16.98 0.31
CA PHE A 543 7.99 15.60 0.79
C PHE A 543 9.41 15.34 1.31
N VAL A 544 10.41 15.75 0.54
CA VAL A 544 11.82 15.56 0.89
C VAL A 544 12.25 16.51 1.99
N LYS A 545 11.79 17.77 1.98
CA LYS A 545 12.08 18.75 3.03
C LYS A 545 11.57 18.31 4.39
N LEU A 546 10.35 17.74 4.45
CA LEU A 546 9.77 17.20 5.67
C LEU A 546 10.60 16.04 6.21
N MET A 547 10.96 15.08 5.35
CA MET A 547 11.79 13.93 5.75
C MET A 547 13.25 14.29 6.03
N ASN A 548 13.71 15.47 5.61
CA ASN A 548 15.05 16.00 5.87
C ASN A 548 15.02 17.17 6.87
N PHE A 549 13.99 17.26 7.72
CA PHE A 549 13.85 18.35 8.70
C PHE A 549 15.00 18.40 9.70
N SER A 550 15.52 17.24 10.15
CA SER A 550 16.76 17.16 10.93
C SER A 550 17.78 16.28 10.21
N THR A 551 18.79 16.93 9.63
CA THR A 551 19.91 16.26 8.97
C THR A 551 20.73 15.38 9.91
N ARG A 552 20.72 15.67 11.22
CA ARG A 552 21.38 14.84 12.25
C ARG A 552 20.59 13.58 12.61
N ASN A 553 19.27 13.62 12.43
CA ASN A 553 18.35 12.52 12.76
C ASN A 553 17.70 11.97 11.50
N ASN A 554 18.46 11.87 10.41
CA ASN A 554 17.92 11.38 9.16
C ASN A 554 17.73 9.85 9.25
N LEU A 555 16.50 9.39 9.06
CA LEU A 555 16.15 7.98 9.16
C LEU A 555 16.16 7.28 7.79
N LEU A 556 16.26 8.06 6.70
CA LEU A 556 16.31 7.58 5.33
C LEU A 556 17.74 7.64 4.81
N ALA A 557 18.33 6.47 4.54
CA ALA A 557 19.69 6.38 4.04
C ALA A 557 19.89 7.10 2.69
N CYS A 558 18.82 7.26 1.89
CA CYS A 558 18.86 8.03 0.64
C CYS A 558 18.94 9.55 0.82
N LEU A 559 18.81 10.04 2.06
CA LEU A 559 18.85 11.44 2.40
C LEU A 559 20.08 11.85 3.25
N GLU A 560 20.91 10.92 3.70
CA GLU A 560 22.08 11.22 4.57
C GLU A 560 23.09 12.18 3.93
N ASN A 561 23.45 11.95 2.66
CA ASN A 561 24.37 12.80 1.89
C ASN A 561 23.64 13.61 0.81
N PHE A 562 22.35 13.84 1.00
CA PHE A 562 21.50 14.39 -0.04
C PHE A 562 21.62 15.90 -0.17
N ASN A 563 21.85 16.37 -1.40
CA ASN A 563 21.91 17.78 -1.72
C ASN A 563 20.57 18.25 -2.31
N MET A 564 19.81 19.00 -1.51
CA MET A 564 18.52 19.57 -1.92
C MET A 564 18.64 20.53 -3.12
N ILE A 565 19.73 21.28 -3.22
CA ILE A 565 19.96 22.22 -4.34
C ILE A 565 20.17 21.43 -5.63
N GLU A 566 20.94 20.35 -5.59
CA GLU A 566 21.16 19.49 -6.75
C GLU A 566 19.87 18.78 -7.18
N PHE A 567 19.07 18.29 -6.24
CA PHE A 567 17.77 17.72 -6.55
C PHE A 567 16.84 18.74 -7.20
N LYS A 568 16.75 19.95 -6.63
CA LYS A 568 15.95 21.04 -7.20
C LYS A 568 16.39 21.39 -8.62
N LYS A 569 17.70 21.40 -8.91
CA LYS A 569 18.24 21.68 -10.25
C LYS A 569 17.72 20.71 -11.32
N ARG A 570 17.38 19.46 -10.96
CA ARG A 570 16.84 18.46 -11.92
C ARG A 570 15.45 18.81 -12.44
N PHE A 571 14.71 19.66 -11.74
CA PHE A 571 13.43 20.18 -12.25
C PHE A 571 13.62 21.31 -13.26
N HIS A 572 14.82 21.87 -13.40
CA HIS A 572 15.10 22.97 -14.33
C HIS A 572 14.22 24.21 -14.13
N GLU A 573 13.90 24.56 -12.88
CA GLU A 573 13.07 25.73 -12.56
C GLU A 573 13.58 27.00 -13.28
N ASN A 574 12.66 27.80 -13.82
CA ASN A 574 12.93 29.04 -14.57
C ASN A 574 13.70 28.89 -15.89
N VAL A 575 13.89 27.66 -16.41
CA VAL A 575 14.40 27.44 -17.76
C VAL A 575 13.27 27.60 -18.78
N ASN A 576 13.46 28.45 -19.79
CA ASN A 576 12.47 28.64 -20.86
C ASN A 576 12.25 27.38 -21.70
N GLN A 577 11.09 27.28 -22.36
CA GLN A 577 10.68 26.10 -23.12
C GLN A 577 11.69 25.67 -24.20
N LYS A 578 12.31 26.61 -24.93
CA LYS A 578 13.30 26.28 -25.97
C LYS A 578 14.53 25.58 -25.38
N ASN A 579 15.08 26.12 -24.29
CA ASN A 579 16.22 25.53 -23.61
C ASN A 579 15.86 24.23 -22.91
N LEU A 580 14.64 24.13 -22.37
CA LEU A 580 14.14 22.91 -21.75
C LEU A 580 14.01 21.76 -22.77
N TYR A 581 13.52 22.05 -23.97
CA TYR A 581 13.45 21.08 -25.05
C TYR A 581 14.85 20.56 -25.42
N ALA A 582 15.84 21.45 -25.58
CA ALA A 582 17.22 21.05 -25.83
C ALA A 582 17.83 20.21 -24.70
N ILE A 583 17.44 20.47 -23.44
CA ILE A 583 17.83 19.63 -22.30
C ILE A 583 17.21 18.24 -22.44
N VAL A 584 15.93 18.14 -22.77
CA VAL A 584 15.24 16.85 -22.97
C VAL A 584 15.86 16.04 -24.11
N GLU A 585 16.15 16.67 -25.25
CA GLU A 585 16.86 16.02 -26.36
C GLU A 585 18.21 15.46 -25.91
N ASN A 586 18.97 16.23 -25.12
CA ASN A 586 20.25 15.78 -24.58
C ASN A 586 20.11 14.63 -23.56
N LEU A 587 19.06 14.65 -22.72
CA LEU A 587 18.77 13.55 -21.79
C LEU A 587 18.48 12.26 -22.57
N VAL A 588 17.60 12.33 -23.58
CA VAL A 588 17.27 11.19 -24.45
C VAL A 588 18.51 10.69 -25.18
N LYS A 589 19.32 11.59 -25.75
CA LYS A 589 20.57 11.24 -26.43
C LYS A 589 21.59 10.55 -25.51
N LYS A 590 21.71 11.00 -24.25
CA LYS A 590 22.62 10.37 -23.26
C LYS A 590 22.12 9.02 -22.77
N SER A 591 20.80 8.83 -22.70
CA SER A 591 20.18 7.57 -22.30
C SER A 591 20.22 6.52 -23.41
N SER A 592 20.03 6.95 -24.66
CA SER A 592 20.00 6.10 -25.87
C SER A 592 21.24 5.22 -25.96
N ASN A 593 21.03 3.90 -25.80
CA ASN A 593 22.05 2.86 -25.91
C ASN A 593 23.31 3.12 -25.08
N SER A 594 23.13 3.66 -23.87
CA SER A 594 24.24 3.89 -22.96
C SER A 594 24.97 2.57 -22.67
N TRP A 595 26.26 2.52 -22.99
CA TRP A 595 27.11 1.35 -22.75
C TRP A 595 27.12 0.89 -21.29
N LYS A 596 26.96 1.83 -20.35
CA LYS A 596 26.88 1.53 -18.92
C LYS A 596 25.60 0.79 -18.55
N THR A 597 24.48 1.14 -19.17
CA THR A 597 23.21 0.43 -18.97
C THR A 597 23.31 -1.01 -19.46
N ILE A 598 23.92 -1.22 -20.64
CA ILE A 598 24.14 -2.56 -21.20
C ILE A 598 25.09 -3.38 -20.32
N LEU A 599 26.19 -2.76 -19.85
CA LEU A 599 27.13 -3.40 -18.93
C LEU A 599 26.45 -3.79 -17.61
N TYR A 600 25.52 -2.97 -17.13
CA TYR A 600 24.77 -3.26 -15.92
C TYR A 600 23.82 -4.44 -16.10
N ASP A 601 23.11 -4.51 -17.22
CA ASP A 601 22.27 -5.68 -17.55
C ASP A 601 23.12 -6.96 -17.65
N TYR A 602 24.31 -6.89 -18.26
CA TYR A 602 25.26 -8.01 -18.26
C TYR A 602 25.69 -8.42 -16.85
N PHE A 603 26.03 -7.45 -15.98
CA PHE A 603 26.37 -7.71 -14.59
C PHE A 603 25.22 -8.41 -13.84
N GLN A 604 23.99 -7.98 -14.07
CA GLN A 604 22.79 -8.56 -13.46
C GLN A 604 22.50 -9.97 -13.97
N TYR A 605 22.76 -10.25 -15.25
CA TYR A 605 22.70 -11.61 -15.78
C TYR A 605 23.72 -12.52 -15.10
N GLN A 606 24.97 -12.08 -14.97
CA GLN A 606 26.04 -12.89 -14.36
C GLN A 606 25.82 -13.14 -12.86
N THR A 607 25.29 -12.16 -12.12
CA THR A 607 25.17 -12.25 -10.66
C THR A 607 23.82 -12.76 -10.17
N ASN A 608 22.75 -12.43 -10.88
CA ASN A 608 21.37 -12.70 -10.45
C ASN A 608 20.56 -13.49 -11.49
N THR A 609 21.17 -13.91 -12.61
CA THR A 609 20.49 -14.67 -13.68
C THR A 609 19.29 -13.92 -14.27
N ILE A 610 19.42 -12.59 -14.38
CA ILE A 610 18.41 -11.70 -14.96
C ILE A 610 18.67 -11.57 -16.47
N TYR A 611 17.74 -12.04 -17.29
CA TYR A 611 17.84 -12.06 -18.75
C TYR A 611 17.59 -10.67 -19.34
N TYR A 612 18.39 -10.31 -20.35
CA TYR A 612 18.32 -8.99 -20.99
C TYR A 612 18.28 -9.03 -22.51
#